data_AF-A0A6U6BND1-F1
#
_entry.id   AF-A0A6U6BND1-F1
#
_cell.length_a   1.000
_cell.length_b   1.000
_cell.length_c   1.000
_cell.angle_alpha   90.00
_cell.angle_beta   90.00
_cell.angle_gamma   90.00
#
_symmetry.space_group_name_H-M   'P 1'
#
loop_
_entity.id
_entity.type
_entity.pdbx_description
1 polymer ?
#
loop_
_entity_poly.entity_id
_entity_poly.type
_entity_poly.pdbx_seq_one_letter_code
_entity_poly.pdbx_strand_id
1 'polypeptide(L)'
;MSHISRGTRQLDREDLNTVMAYCGISMGADELEEIFRRHEDGGHVLCEDLSRSLRPPLTHRQHEAVVSLFESLEDPTFRTGAIELEELLGRYRAARHPKVVSGEMS
;
A
#
# COMPACT_ATOMS: atom_id res chain seq x y z
N MET A 1 -5.66 -19.48 24.14
CA MET A 1 -4.93 -18.58 23.23
C MET A 1 -5.73 -18.49 21.96
N SER A 2 -6.50 -17.42 21.77
CA SER A 2 -7.22 -17.17 20.53
C SER A 2 -6.19 -16.84 19.45
N HIS A 3 -6.04 -17.72 18.47
CA HIS A 3 -5.23 -17.46 17.31
C HIS A 3 -5.87 -16.30 16.53
N ILE A 4 -5.18 -15.16 16.48
CA ILE A 4 -5.66 -13.95 15.78
C ILE A 4 -5.49 -14.09 14.26
N SER A 5 -4.64 -15.02 13.80
CA SER A 5 -4.43 -15.29 12.38
C SER A 5 -3.82 -16.67 12.16
N ARG A 6 -4.29 -17.36 11.12
CA ARG A 6 -3.73 -18.64 10.66
C ARG A 6 -2.42 -18.49 9.87
N GLY A 7 -1.84 -17.28 9.79
CA GLY A 7 -0.62 -17.00 9.02
C GLY A 7 -0.81 -16.97 7.50
N THR A 8 -2.06 -17.08 7.03
CA THR A 8 -2.46 -17.16 5.62
C THR A 8 -2.68 -15.79 4.97
N ARG A 9 -2.59 -14.68 5.72
CA ARG A 9 -2.98 -13.32 5.29
C ARG A 9 -4.44 -13.19 4.82
N GLN A 10 -5.26 -14.18 5.16
CA GLN A 10 -6.68 -14.23 4.91
C GLN A 10 -7.38 -14.19 6.26
N LEU A 11 -8.47 -13.43 6.35
CA LEU A 11 -9.33 -13.32 7.50
C LEU A 11 -10.66 -13.96 7.16
N ASP A 12 -11.06 -14.97 7.93
CA ASP A 12 -12.46 -15.36 7.97
C ASP A 12 -13.26 -14.41 8.87
N ARG A 13 -14.58 -14.61 8.95
CA ARG A 13 -15.48 -13.71 9.69
C ARG A 13 -15.13 -13.65 11.19
N GLU A 14 -14.71 -14.77 11.77
CA GLU A 14 -14.35 -14.86 13.19
C GLU A 14 -13.00 -14.19 13.45
N ASP A 15 -12.04 -14.37 12.54
CA ASP A 15 -10.75 -13.68 12.56
C ASP A 15 -10.94 -12.17 12.50
N LEU A 16 -11.80 -11.66 11.60
CA LEU A 16 -12.08 -10.23 11.46
C LEU A 16 -12.63 -9.62 12.76
N ASN A 17 -13.60 -10.29 13.41
CA ASN A 17 -14.15 -9.84 14.68
C ASN A 17 -13.08 -9.78 15.78
N THR A 18 -12.25 -10.83 15.84
CA THR A 18 -11.18 -10.95 16.82
C THR A 18 -10.12 -9.86 16.64
N VAL A 19 -9.71 -9.60 15.40
CA VAL A 19 -8.74 -8.54 15.06
C VAL A 19 -9.27 -7.17 15.44
N MET A 20 -10.54 -6.89 15.12
CA MET A 20 -11.14 -5.58 15.41
C MET A 20 -11.29 -5.36 16.91
N ALA A 21 -11.72 -6.38 17.65
CA ALA A 21 -11.75 -6.34 19.11
C ALA A 21 -10.35 -6.13 19.72
N TYR A 22 -9.31 -6.76 19.17
CA TYR A 22 -7.93 -6.54 19.58
C TYR A 22 -7.45 -5.10 19.32
N CYS A 23 -7.92 -4.48 18.25
CA CYS A 23 -7.70 -3.06 17.96
C CYS A 23 -8.54 -2.11 18.84
N GLY A 24 -9.34 -2.62 19.77
CA GLY A 24 -10.21 -1.84 20.65
C GLY A 24 -11.48 -1.34 19.96
N ILE A 25 -11.84 -1.92 18.80
CA ILE A 25 -13.03 -1.57 18.03
C ILE A 25 -14.10 -2.60 18.33
N SER A 26 -15.18 -2.17 18.98
CA SER A 26 -16.38 -2.97 19.16
C SER A 26 -17.35 -2.69 18.02
N MET A 27 -17.74 -3.72 17.27
CA MET A 27 -18.70 -3.62 16.17
C MET A 27 -19.89 -4.54 16.43
N GLY A 28 -21.06 -4.14 15.95
CA GLY A 28 -22.23 -5.02 15.91
C GLY A 28 -22.07 -6.15 14.90
N ALA A 29 -22.86 -7.22 15.04
CA ALA A 29 -22.84 -8.34 14.09
C ALA A 29 -23.20 -7.91 12.66
N ASP A 30 -24.14 -6.98 12.52
CA ASP A 30 -24.56 -6.45 11.22
C ASP A 30 -23.47 -5.60 10.55
N GLU A 31 -22.74 -4.79 11.35
CA GLU A 31 -21.62 -3.97 10.86
C GLU A 31 -20.45 -4.84 10.41
N LEU A 32 -20.14 -5.89 11.18
CA LEU A 32 -19.12 -6.87 10.83
C LEU A 32 -19.48 -7.59 9.51
N GLU A 33 -20.73 -8.02 9.36
CA GLU A 33 -21.19 -8.69 8.15
C GLU A 33 -21.15 -7.77 6.94
N GLU A 34 -21.52 -6.51 7.09
CA GLU A 34 -21.44 -5.53 6.02
C GLU A 34 -19.99 -5.28 5.57
N ILE A 35 -19.07 -5.12 6.52
CA ILE A 35 -17.64 -4.95 6.22
C ILE A 35 -17.08 -6.21 5.54
N PHE A 36 -17.41 -7.39 6.06
CA PHE A 36 -16.94 -8.66 5.50
C PHE A 36 -17.46 -8.86 4.08
N ARG A 37 -18.77 -8.76 3.85
CA ARG A 37 -19.41 -8.89 2.53
C ARG A 37 -18.86 -7.90 1.50
N ARG A 38 -18.45 -6.70 1.94
CA ARG A 38 -17.90 -5.68 1.04
C ARG A 38 -16.49 -6.02 0.54
N HIS A 39 -15.72 -6.80 1.29
CA HIS A 39 -14.31 -7.07 1.01
C HIS A 39 -14.00 -8.56 0.83
N GLU A 40 -15.02 -9.43 0.89
CA GLU A 40 -14.83 -10.86 0.70
C GLU A 40 -14.46 -11.17 -0.76
N ASP A 41 -13.50 -12.07 -0.92
CA ASP A 41 -13.18 -12.74 -2.17
C ASP A 41 -13.07 -14.24 -1.88
N GLY A 42 -13.90 -15.06 -2.52
CA GLY A 42 -13.90 -16.51 -2.30
C GLY A 42 -14.13 -16.95 -0.84
N GLY A 43 -14.91 -16.20 -0.06
CA GLY A 43 -15.28 -16.53 1.33
C GLY A 43 -14.26 -16.12 2.40
N HIS A 44 -13.28 -15.28 2.05
CA HIS A 44 -12.32 -14.71 2.97
C HIS A 44 -11.99 -13.26 2.60
N VAL A 45 -11.45 -12.49 3.54
CA VAL A 45 -10.97 -11.12 3.30
C VAL A 45 -9.45 -11.12 3.32
N LEU A 46 -8.80 -10.58 2.29
CA LEU A 46 -7.35 -10.41 2.28
C LEU A 46 -6.95 -9.22 3.17
N CYS A 47 -5.99 -9.43 4.07
CA CYS A 47 -5.54 -8.38 5.00
C CYS A 47 -5.06 -7.11 4.26
N GLU A 48 -4.40 -7.29 3.11
CA GLU A 48 -3.87 -6.19 2.31
C GLU A 48 -4.99 -5.35 1.68
N ASP A 49 -6.08 -5.99 1.25
CA ASP A 49 -7.21 -5.31 0.62
C ASP A 49 -8.04 -4.54 1.64
N LEU A 50 -8.29 -5.14 2.81
CA LEU A 50 -8.91 -4.45 3.94
C LEU A 50 -8.05 -3.26 4.40
N SER A 51 -6.74 -3.45 4.52
CA SER A 51 -5.83 -2.35 4.90
C SER A 51 -5.80 -1.23 3.87
N ARG A 52 -5.96 -1.58 2.58
CA ARG A 52 -6.03 -0.60 1.48
C ARG A 52 -7.33 0.19 1.53
N SER A 53 -8.46 -0.47 1.84
CA SER A 53 -9.77 0.20 1.91
C SER A 53 -9.91 1.11 3.13
N LEU A 54 -9.27 0.77 4.25
CA LEU A 54 -9.24 1.60 5.45
C LEU A 54 -8.27 2.78 5.36
N ARG A 55 -7.40 2.82 4.35
CA ARG A 55 -6.40 3.89 4.22
C ARG A 55 -7.12 5.21 3.94
N PRO A 56 -6.88 6.27 4.74
CA PRO A 56 -7.45 7.57 4.45
C PRO A 56 -6.93 8.08 3.09
N PRO A 57 -7.72 8.93 2.39
CA PRO A 57 -7.23 9.59 1.20
C PRO A 57 -5.97 10.41 1.53
N LEU A 58 -5.08 10.55 0.54
CA LEU A 58 -3.89 11.38 0.70
C LEU A 58 -4.30 12.81 1.07
N THR A 59 -3.60 13.41 2.03
CA THR A 59 -3.74 14.84 2.29
C THR A 59 -3.32 15.63 1.05
N HIS A 60 -3.82 16.87 0.91
CA HIS A 60 -3.49 17.73 -0.22
C HIS A 60 -1.97 17.85 -0.44
N ARG A 61 -1.21 18.08 0.64
CA ARG A 61 0.25 18.19 0.58
C ARG A 61 0.94 16.89 0.15
N GLN A 62 0.44 15.73 0.60
CA GLN A 62 0.98 14.44 0.17
C GLN A 62 0.68 14.19 -1.30
N HIS A 63 -0.53 14.51 -1.75
CA HIS A 63 -0.92 14.39 -3.15
C HIS A 63 -0.07 15.30 -4.04
N GLU A 64 0.09 16.58 -3.69
CA GLU A 64 0.96 17.52 -4.41
C GLU A 64 2.41 17.06 -4.46
N ALA A 65 2.95 16.53 -3.36
CA ALA A 65 4.31 16.00 -3.34
C ALA A 65 4.48 14.82 -4.28
N VAL A 66 3.51 13.89 -4.33
CA VAL A 66 3.53 12.75 -5.24
C VAL A 66 3.44 13.21 -6.70
N VAL A 67 2.50 14.10 -7.02
CA VAL A 67 2.34 14.63 -8.38
C VAL A 67 3.57 15.41 -8.82
N SER A 68 4.08 16.32 -7.98
CA SER A 68 5.27 17.11 -8.29
C SER A 68 6.51 16.24 -8.51
N LEU A 69 6.69 15.18 -7.70
CA LEU A 69 7.78 14.23 -7.90
C LEU A 69 7.60 13.48 -9.22
N PHE A 70 6.40 13.00 -9.52
CA PHE A 70 6.11 12.29 -10.77
C PHE A 70 6.40 13.16 -11.98
N GLU A 71 5.89 14.39 -12.00
CA GLU A 71 6.14 15.36 -13.07
C GLU A 71 7.62 15.73 -13.22
N SER A 72 8.40 15.68 -12.13
CA SER A 72 9.85 15.92 -12.19
C SER A 72 10.62 14.78 -12.86
N LEU A 73 10.07 13.56 -12.82
CA LEU A 73 10.68 12.35 -13.36
C LEU A 73 10.23 12.06 -14.79
N GLU A 74 9.00 12.39 -15.16
CA GLU A 74 8.47 12.24 -16.53
C GLU A 74 9.19 13.18 -17.51
N ASP A 75 9.32 12.78 -18.78
CA ASP A 75 9.86 13.65 -19.83
C ASP A 75 9.05 14.96 -19.97
N PRO A 76 9.69 16.14 -19.87
CA PRO A 76 8.99 17.43 -19.89
C PRO A 76 8.50 17.81 -21.29
N THR A 77 9.04 17.16 -22.33
CA THR A 77 8.75 17.38 -23.74
C THR A 77 7.65 16.45 -24.27
N PHE A 78 7.54 15.24 -23.73
CA PHE A 78 6.50 14.29 -24.11
C PHE A 78 5.96 13.54 -22.88
N ARG A 79 4.76 13.94 -22.42
CA ARG A 79 4.09 13.31 -21.28
C ARG A 79 3.26 12.11 -21.73
N THR A 80 3.55 10.94 -21.21
CA THR A 80 2.86 9.67 -21.49
C THR A 80 1.90 9.27 -20.38
N GLY A 81 2.01 9.89 -19.20
CA GLY A 81 1.35 9.46 -17.98
C GLY A 81 2.04 8.27 -17.30
N ALA A 82 3.22 7.86 -17.78
CA ALA A 82 4.06 6.82 -17.21
C ALA A 82 5.52 7.29 -17.17
N ILE A 83 6.29 6.73 -16.24
CA ILE A 83 7.74 6.97 -16.17
C ILE A 83 8.42 5.72 -16.71
N GLU A 84 9.11 5.85 -17.82
CA GLU A 84 9.89 4.75 -18.41
C GLU A 84 11.23 4.60 -17.70
N LEU A 85 11.80 3.38 -17.75
CA LEU A 85 13.06 3.09 -17.06
C LEU A 85 14.20 3.99 -17.57
N GLU A 86 14.23 4.26 -18.87
CA GLU A 86 15.22 5.10 -19.53
C GLU A 86 15.16 6.56 -19.03
N GLU A 87 13.95 7.08 -18.78
CA GLU A 87 13.75 8.43 -18.25
C GLU A 87 14.24 8.55 -16.81
N LEU A 88 14.01 7.50 -16.01
CA LEU A 88 14.49 7.41 -14.64
C LEU A 88 16.03 7.32 -14.62
N LEU A 89 16.61 6.44 -15.44
CA LEU A 89 18.06 6.26 -15.53
C LEU A 89 18.76 7.53 -16.05
N GLY A 90 18.16 8.24 -17.00
CA GLY A 90 18.69 9.52 -17.51
C GLY A 90 18.78 10.61 -16.44
N ARG A 91 17.88 10.58 -15.44
CA ARG A 91 17.88 11.50 -14.29
C ARG A 91 18.65 10.97 -13.09
N TYR A 92 18.82 9.65 -12.98
CA TYR A 92 19.49 9.00 -11.87
C TYR A 92 21.01 9.18 -11.94
N ARG A 93 21.59 9.78 -10.89
CA ARG A 93 23.05 9.96 -10.78
C ARG A 93 23.70 8.76 -10.09
N ALA A 94 23.99 7.71 -10.86
CA ALA A 94 24.63 6.47 -10.37
C ALA A 94 25.94 6.72 -9.59
N ALA A 95 26.72 7.74 -9.97
CA ALA A 95 27.96 8.13 -9.28
C ALA A 95 27.76 8.53 -7.80
N ARG A 96 26.54 8.85 -7.36
CA ARG A 96 26.20 9.16 -5.97
C ARG A 96 25.66 7.97 -5.19
N HIS A 97 25.55 6.79 -5.82
CA HIS A 97 25.09 5.60 -5.13
C HIS A 97 26.10 5.22 -4.04
N PRO A 98 25.68 4.94 -2.79
CA PRO A 98 26.59 4.68 -1.67
C PRO A 98 27.65 3.62 -1.97
N LYS A 99 27.28 2.55 -2.69
CA LYS A 99 28.20 1.47 -3.09
C LYS A 99 29.21 1.86 -4.18
N VAL A 100 28.87 2.86 -5.00
CA VAL A 100 29.81 3.41 -6.00
C VAL A 100 30.79 4.36 -5.33
N VAL A 101 30.30 5.18 -4.40
CA VAL A 101 31.14 6.07 -3.57
C VAL A 101 32.07 5.26 -2.65
N SER A 102 31.61 4.11 -2.12
CA SER A 102 32.43 3.22 -1.29
C SER A 102 33.38 2.32 -2.10
N GLY A 103 33.26 2.28 -3.43
CA GLY A 103 34.09 1.46 -4.31
C GLY A 103 33.74 -0.03 -4.34
N GLU A 104 32.64 -0.44 -3.69
CA GLU A 104 32.11 -1.82 -3.78
C GLU A 104 31.53 -2.14 -5.16
N MET A 105 31.09 -1.11 -5.89
CA MET A 105 30.61 -1.20 -7.27
C MET A 105 31.38 -0.18 -8.12
N SER A 106 31.87 -0.63 -9.28
CA SER A 106 32.56 0.20 -10.29
C SER A 106 31.73 0.33 -11.55
#